data_AF-X1BXS3-F1
#
_entry.id   AF-X1BXS3-F1
#
_cell.length_a   1.000
_cell.length_b   1.000
_cell.length_c   1.000
_cell.angle_alpha   90.00
_cell.angle_beta   90.00
_cell.angle_gamma   90.00
#
_symmetry.space_group_name_H-M   'P 1'
#
loop_
_entity.id
_entity.type
_entity.pdbx_description
1 polymer ?
#
loop_
_entity_poly.entity_id
_entity_poly.type
_entity_poly.pdbx_seq_one_letter_code
_entity_poly.pdbx_strand_id
1 'polypeptide(L)'
;MSDTLPTIWEGAAHTFAKHQILKTYLKAWMPIMSRQSRRIGIFETDLLFVDGFAGPGSYARGENGSPILALKSVLSHSHEFHVPVRFLFIEQVEKRYTVLNNTINQYKQQTEKSARIKSITVKHGDCERVLNKYLDDLEKTGKKVGPGFFFLDQFGYS
;
A
#
# COMPACT_ATOMS: atom_id res chain seq x y z
N MET A 1 -16.09 16.27 2.69
CA MET A 1 -15.54 17.27 1.74
C MET A 1 -14.14 16.79 1.36
N SER A 2 -13.77 16.81 0.08
CA SER A 2 -12.39 16.50 -0.33
C SER A 2 -11.43 17.53 0.25
N ASP A 3 -10.27 17.11 0.74
CA ASP A 3 -9.25 18.06 1.22
C ASP A 3 -8.90 19.07 0.12
N THR A 4 -8.53 20.29 0.50
CA THR A 4 -8.24 21.40 -0.43
C THR A 4 -6.78 21.43 -0.88
N LEU A 5 -6.02 20.37 -0.66
CA LEU A 5 -4.59 20.34 -0.99
C LEU A 5 -4.39 20.26 -2.52
N PRO A 6 -3.29 20.80 -3.05
CA PRO A 6 -2.93 20.63 -4.44
C PRO A 6 -2.65 19.15 -4.79
N THR A 7 -2.36 18.86 -6.07
CA THR A 7 -2.03 17.50 -6.51
C THR A 7 -0.79 16.93 -5.80
N ILE A 8 0.22 17.78 -5.60
CA ILE A 8 1.43 17.49 -4.82
C ILE A 8 1.59 18.65 -3.85
N TRP A 9 1.79 18.36 -2.57
CA TRP A 9 1.89 19.36 -1.51
C TRP A 9 3.14 19.14 -0.66
N GLU A 10 3.46 20.16 0.15
CA GLU A 10 4.50 20.09 1.17
C GLU A 10 4.06 19.17 2.32
N GLY A 11 4.88 18.18 2.64
CA GLY A 11 4.57 17.24 3.72
C GLY A 11 4.59 17.93 5.08
N ALA A 12 3.52 17.78 5.87
CA ALA A 12 3.47 18.31 7.22
C ALA A 12 4.22 17.41 8.21
N ALA A 13 4.72 17.98 9.31
CA ALA A 13 5.46 17.22 10.33
C ALA A 13 4.68 16.02 10.88
N HIS A 14 3.37 16.16 11.09
CA HIS A 14 2.52 15.08 11.56
C HIS A 14 2.37 13.95 10.52
N THR A 15 2.37 14.27 9.22
CA THR A 15 2.38 13.28 8.13
C THR A 15 3.66 12.45 8.18
N PHE A 16 4.82 13.08 8.37
CA PHE A 16 6.09 12.36 8.49
C PHE A 16 6.17 11.52 9.77
N ALA A 17 5.54 11.95 10.86
CA ALA A 17 5.41 11.12 12.06
C ALA A 17 4.60 9.85 11.78
N LYS A 18 3.46 9.95 11.08
CA LYS A 18 2.68 8.78 10.63
C LYS A 18 3.50 7.87 9.72
N HIS A 19 4.31 8.43 8.81
CA HIS A 19 5.21 7.66 7.96
C HIS A 19 6.28 6.90 8.74
N GLN A 20 6.80 7.49 9.82
CA GLN A 20 7.74 6.80 10.70
C GLN A 20 7.07 5.64 11.45
N ILE A 21 5.85 5.84 11.93
CA ILE A 21 5.04 4.77 12.53
C ILE A 21 4.82 3.65 11.51
N LEU A 22 4.34 3.99 10.30
CA LEU A 22 4.13 3.03 9.21
C LEU A 22 5.38 2.19 8.94
N LYS A 23 6.55 2.83 8.75
CA LYS A 23 7.82 2.14 8.53
C LYS A 23 8.15 1.15 9.66
N THR A 24 8.01 1.57 10.91
CA THR A 24 8.29 0.72 12.08
C THR A 24 7.35 -0.48 12.14
N TYR A 25 6.05 -0.26 11.87
CA TYR A 25 5.07 -1.35 11.80
C TYR A 25 5.38 -2.31 10.67
N LEU A 26 5.64 -1.82 9.46
CA LEU A 26 5.96 -2.65 8.31
C LEU A 26 7.21 -3.50 8.54
N LYS A 27 8.25 -2.94 9.17
CA LYS A 27 9.47 -3.66 9.51
C LYS A 27 9.23 -4.85 10.46
N ALA A 28 8.26 -4.74 11.35
CA ALA A 28 7.96 -5.80 12.31
C ALA A 28 6.91 -6.78 11.79
N TRP A 29 5.79 -6.28 11.27
CA TRP A 29 4.60 -7.06 11.00
C TRP A 29 4.65 -7.83 9.69
N MET A 30 5.28 -7.28 8.65
CA MET A 30 5.38 -7.96 7.36
C MET A 30 6.03 -9.34 7.44
N PRO A 31 7.21 -9.53 8.07
CA PRO A 31 7.80 -10.86 8.21
C PRO A 31 6.98 -11.78 9.15
N ILE A 32 6.34 -11.23 10.19
CA ILE A 32 5.49 -11.99 11.10
C ILE A 32 4.28 -12.57 10.34
N MET A 33 3.55 -11.72 9.62
CA MET A 33 2.42 -12.11 8.78
C MET A 33 2.86 -13.12 7.73
N SER A 34 3.99 -12.87 7.05
CA SER A 34 4.52 -13.77 6.02
C SER A 34 4.80 -15.18 6.56
N ARG A 35 5.43 -15.27 7.75
CA ARG A 35 5.67 -16.55 8.44
C ARG A 35 4.38 -17.23 8.90
N GLN A 36 3.41 -16.45 9.38
CA GLN A 36 2.14 -16.97 9.85
C GLN A 36 1.30 -17.57 8.72
N SER A 37 1.25 -16.92 7.55
CA SER A 37 0.58 -17.44 6.34
C SER A 37 1.09 -18.82 5.97
N ARG A 38 2.42 -19.00 6.00
CA ARG A 38 3.08 -20.29 5.76
C ARG A 38 2.64 -21.36 6.76
N ARG A 39 2.57 -21.01 8.06
CA ARG A 39 2.25 -21.96 9.13
C ARG A 39 0.82 -22.48 9.08
N ILE A 40 -0.14 -21.66 8.66
CA ILE A 40 -1.58 -22.02 8.64
C ILE A 40 -1.93 -22.89 7.40
N GLY A 41 -0.96 -23.23 6.56
CA GLY A 41 -1.20 -24.04 5.36
C GLY A 41 -1.80 -23.24 4.20
N ILE A 42 -1.84 -21.91 4.32
CA ILE A 42 -2.28 -20.99 3.27
C ILE A 42 -1.06 -20.64 2.40
N PHE A 43 -0.42 -21.68 1.84
CA PHE A 43 0.83 -21.54 1.08
C PHE A 43 0.65 -20.83 -0.28
N GLU A 44 -0.58 -20.80 -0.83
CA GLU A 44 -0.90 -20.10 -2.08
C GLU A 44 -1.25 -18.61 -1.89
N THR A 45 -1.14 -18.11 -0.66
CA THR A 45 -1.73 -16.83 -0.28
C THR A 45 -0.69 -15.75 -0.09
N ASP A 46 -0.84 -14.67 -0.83
CA ASP A 46 -0.08 -13.45 -0.63
C ASP A 46 -0.61 -12.64 0.57
N LEU A 47 0.26 -11.78 1.10
CA LEU A 47 -0.17 -10.74 2.05
C LEU A 47 -0.87 -9.62 1.28
N LEU A 48 -1.92 -9.05 1.85
CA LEU A 48 -2.55 -7.86 1.29
C LEU A 48 -2.08 -6.63 2.07
N PHE A 49 -1.43 -5.68 1.41
CA PHE A 49 -1.23 -4.33 1.93
C PHE A 49 -2.21 -3.39 1.26
N VAL A 50 -2.97 -2.64 2.05
CA VAL A 50 -3.89 -1.60 1.56
C VAL A 50 -3.45 -0.24 2.08
N ASP A 51 -3.31 0.72 1.17
CA ASP A 51 -3.28 2.15 1.49
C ASP A 51 -4.59 2.77 0.99
N GLY A 52 -5.46 3.16 1.92
CA GLY A 52 -6.77 3.69 1.60
C GLY A 52 -6.76 5.13 1.10
N PHE A 53 -5.68 5.87 1.41
CA PHE A 53 -5.55 7.31 1.16
C PHE A 53 -4.13 7.60 0.64
N ALA A 54 -3.78 6.95 -0.46
CA ALA A 54 -2.42 6.82 -0.96
C ALA A 54 -1.75 8.15 -1.36
N GLY A 55 -2.54 9.18 -1.68
CA GLY A 55 -2.04 10.45 -2.19
C GLY A 55 -1.29 10.29 -3.52
N PRO A 56 -0.47 11.27 -3.91
CA PRO A 56 0.34 11.22 -5.12
C PRO A 56 1.55 10.26 -5.04
N GLY A 57 1.81 9.64 -3.88
CA GLY A 57 2.97 8.78 -3.66
C GLY A 57 4.29 9.52 -3.37
N SER A 58 4.34 10.85 -3.51
CA SER A 58 5.47 11.70 -3.12
C SER A 58 5.03 13.13 -2.76
N TYR A 59 5.84 13.83 -1.96
CA TYR A 59 5.60 15.24 -1.60
C TYR A 59 6.45 16.19 -2.46
N ALA A 60 6.18 17.49 -2.33
CA ALA A 60 6.75 18.54 -3.17
C ALA A 60 8.30 18.58 -3.20
N ARG A 61 8.98 18.13 -2.14
CA ARG A 61 10.46 18.11 -2.08
C ARG A 61 11.04 16.72 -2.34
N GLY A 62 10.25 15.80 -2.89
CA GLY A 62 10.67 14.46 -3.26
C GLY A 62 10.64 13.46 -2.10
N GLU A 63 10.07 13.82 -0.94
CA GLU A 63 9.86 12.87 0.14
C GLU A 63 8.85 11.80 -0.28
N ASN A 64 9.10 10.56 0.14
CA ASN A 64 8.26 9.43 -0.25
C ASN A 64 6.93 9.43 0.52
N GLY A 65 5.84 9.23 -0.21
CA GLY A 65 4.50 8.93 0.29
C GLY A 65 4.40 7.53 0.91
N SER A 66 3.33 7.25 1.66
CA SER A 66 3.05 5.93 2.24
C SER A 66 3.10 4.76 1.23
N PRO A 67 2.63 4.88 -0.04
CA PRO A 67 2.73 3.78 -1.00
C PRO A 67 4.19 3.39 -1.29
N ILE A 68 5.05 4.40 -1.48
CA ILE A 68 6.46 4.18 -1.82
C ILE A 68 7.25 3.73 -0.61
N LEU A 69 6.90 4.21 0.59
CA LEU A 69 7.46 3.69 1.83
C LEU A 69 7.12 2.22 2.04
N ALA A 70 5.89 1.81 1.73
CA ALA A 70 5.46 0.43 1.83
C ALA A 70 6.21 -0.48 0.84
N LEU A 71 6.32 -0.07 -0.43
CA LEU A 71 7.09 -0.80 -1.44
C LEU A 71 8.55 -0.97 -1.01
N LYS A 72 9.21 0.14 -0.62
CA LYS A 72 10.60 0.11 -0.17
C LYS A 72 10.79 -0.82 1.03
N SER A 73 9.86 -0.80 1.99
CA SER A 73 9.94 -1.64 3.20
C SER A 73 9.94 -3.14 2.88
N VAL A 74 9.23 -3.58 1.84
CA VAL A 74 9.23 -5.00 1.41
C VAL A 74 10.47 -5.32 0.57
N LEU A 75 10.82 -4.43 -0.36
CA LEU A 75 11.94 -4.63 -1.29
C LEU A 75 13.29 -4.68 -0.57
N SER A 76 13.54 -3.81 0.41
CA SER A 76 14.82 -3.71 1.11
C SER A 76 14.85 -4.40 2.47
N HIS A 77 13.82 -5.16 2.83
CA HIS A 77 13.77 -5.79 4.14
C HIS A 77 14.91 -6.80 4.34
N SER A 78 15.49 -6.81 5.54
CA SER A 78 16.52 -7.79 5.95
C SER A 78 16.00 -9.20 6.18
N HIS A 79 14.70 -9.39 6.43
CA HIS A 79 14.11 -10.69 6.70
C HIS A 79 13.58 -11.32 5.42
N GLU A 80 13.58 -12.65 5.38
CA GLU A 80 12.96 -13.41 4.30
C GLU A 80 11.44 -13.35 4.38
N PHE A 81 10.81 -13.27 3.21
CA PHE A 81 9.37 -13.38 3.03
C PHE A 81 9.07 -14.76 2.47
N HIS A 82 8.20 -15.50 3.17
CA HIS A 82 7.76 -16.83 2.75
C HIS A 82 6.61 -16.79 1.75
N VAL A 83 5.87 -15.69 1.74
CA VAL A 83 4.80 -15.40 0.77
C VAL A 83 4.98 -13.97 0.25
N PRO A 84 4.67 -13.71 -1.03
CA PRO A 84 4.80 -12.39 -1.62
C PRO A 84 3.71 -11.44 -1.10
N VAL A 85 3.91 -10.14 -1.33
CA VAL A 85 2.99 -9.07 -0.93
C VAL A 85 2.29 -8.51 -2.14
N ARG A 86 0.96 -8.44 -2.06
CA ARG A 86 0.09 -7.72 -2.98
C ARG A 86 -0.24 -6.35 -2.40
N PHE A 87 -0.13 -5.31 -3.23
CA PHE A 87 -0.45 -3.95 -2.84
C PHE A 87 -1.73 -3.47 -3.52
N LEU A 88 -2.60 -2.84 -2.74
CA LEU A 88 -3.74 -2.06 -3.20
C LEU A 88 -3.57 -0.62 -2.71
N PHE A 89 -3.42 0.31 -3.64
CA PHE A 89 -3.34 1.73 -3.36
C PHE A 89 -4.60 2.41 -3.91
N ILE A 90 -5.32 3.11 -3.03
CA ILE A 90 -6.58 3.78 -3.37
C ILE A 90 -6.36 5.29 -3.23
N GLU A 91 -6.77 6.03 -4.26
CA GLU A 91 -6.73 7.49 -4.26
C GLU A 91 -8.00 8.03 -4.91
N GLN A 92 -8.66 8.96 -4.23
CA GLN A 92 -9.95 9.50 -4.64
C GLN A 92 -9.83 10.65 -5.64
N VAL A 93 -8.77 11.46 -5.55
CA VAL A 93 -8.58 12.63 -6.41
C VAL A 93 -7.87 12.21 -7.70
N GLU A 94 -8.56 12.31 -8.83
CA GLU A 94 -8.09 11.86 -10.15
C GLU A 94 -6.68 12.34 -10.52
N LYS A 95 -6.38 13.62 -10.26
CA LYS A 95 -5.06 14.19 -10.52
C LYS A 95 -3.97 13.51 -9.69
N ARG A 96 -4.24 13.23 -8.41
CA ARG A 96 -3.31 12.53 -7.50
C ARG A 96 -3.18 11.07 -7.89
N TYR A 97 -4.28 10.41 -8.22
CA TYR A 97 -4.28 9.05 -8.76
C TYR A 97 -3.38 8.93 -10.00
N THR A 98 -3.43 9.92 -10.90
CA THR A 98 -2.59 9.96 -12.11
C THR A 98 -1.11 10.09 -11.73
N VAL A 99 -0.77 11.01 -10.83
CA VAL A 99 0.60 11.17 -10.31
C VAL A 99 1.07 9.92 -9.58
N LEU A 100 0.20 9.28 -8.79
CA LEU A 100 0.48 8.05 -8.07
C LEU A 100 0.84 6.92 -9.04
N ASN A 101 0.07 6.72 -10.11
CA ASN A 101 0.40 5.74 -11.15
C ASN A 101 1.77 5.99 -11.76
N ASN A 102 2.07 7.24 -12.11
CA ASN A 102 3.38 7.61 -12.64
C ASN A 102 4.50 7.33 -11.62
N THR A 103 4.30 7.69 -10.35
CA THR A 103 5.26 7.43 -9.27
C THR A 103 5.49 5.94 -9.08
N ILE A 104 4.44 5.11 -9.07
CA ILE A 104 4.54 3.64 -8.96
C ILE A 104 5.26 3.04 -10.18
N ASN A 105 4.98 3.54 -11.38
CA ASN A 105 5.61 3.06 -12.61
C ASN A 105 7.14 3.25 -12.60
N GLN A 106 7.67 4.24 -11.89
CA GLN A 106 9.12 4.41 -11.70
C GLN A 106 9.77 3.22 -10.97
N TYR A 107 9.01 2.48 -10.15
CA TYR A 107 9.48 1.30 -9.42
C TYR A 107 9.20 -0.01 -10.15
N LYS A 108 8.49 0.02 -11.30
CA LYS A 108 8.00 -1.17 -12.02
C LYS A 108 9.09 -2.20 -12.25
N GLN A 109 10.24 -1.78 -12.78
CA GLN A 109 11.36 -2.68 -13.06
C GLN A 109 11.89 -3.38 -11.80
N GLN A 110 11.99 -2.66 -10.68
CA GLN A 110 12.44 -3.23 -9.41
C GLN A 110 11.40 -4.20 -8.84
N THR A 111 10.12 -3.86 -8.95
CA THR A 111 9.03 -4.66 -8.40
C THR A 111 8.79 -5.94 -9.20
N GLU A 112 8.88 -5.91 -10.54
CA GLU A 112 8.69 -7.08 -11.39
C GLU A 112 9.81 -8.12 -11.25
N LYS A 113 11.03 -7.66 -10.91
CA LYS A 113 12.16 -8.55 -10.63
C LYS A 113 12.12 -9.18 -9.23
N SER A 114 11.24 -8.70 -8.35
CA SER A 114 11.22 -9.12 -6.95
C SER A 114 10.19 -10.23 -6.72
N ALA A 115 10.65 -11.40 -6.26
CA ALA A 115 9.77 -12.46 -5.79
C ALA A 115 8.96 -12.08 -4.54
N ARG A 116 9.28 -10.94 -3.89
CA ARG A 116 8.56 -10.45 -2.70
C ARG A 116 7.31 -9.66 -3.05
N ILE A 117 7.15 -9.21 -4.29
CA ILE A 117 6.00 -8.42 -4.74
C ILE A 117 5.17 -9.28 -5.68
N LYS A 118 3.92 -9.58 -5.31
CA LYS A 118 3.01 -10.36 -6.15
C LYS A 118 2.38 -9.49 -7.25
N SER A 119 1.87 -8.34 -6.85
CA SER A 119 1.29 -7.35 -7.76
C SER A 119 1.08 -6.03 -7.03
N ILE A 120 0.98 -4.95 -7.82
CA ILE A 120 0.65 -3.61 -7.34
C ILE A 120 -0.57 -3.15 -8.13
N THR A 121 -1.64 -2.82 -7.42
CA THR A 121 -2.89 -2.33 -8.00
C THR A 121 -3.14 -0.92 -7.50
N VAL A 122 -3.28 0.03 -8.42
CA VAL A 122 -3.71 1.40 -8.10
C VAL A 122 -5.17 1.55 -8.54
N LYS A 123 -6.03 2.09 -7.68
CA LYS A 123 -7.45 2.30 -7.97
C LYS A 123 -7.84 3.75 -7.71
N HIS A 124 -8.59 4.31 -8.67
CA HIS A 124 -9.21 5.61 -8.52
C HIS A 124 -10.58 5.45 -7.85
N GLY A 125 -10.81 6.17 -6.76
CA GLY A 125 -12.11 6.28 -6.12
C GLY A 125 -12.04 6.39 -4.60
N ASP A 126 -13.22 6.48 -3.99
CA ASP A 126 -13.39 6.44 -2.54
C ASP A 126 -12.88 5.11 -1.93
N CYS A 127 -12.22 5.22 -0.78
CA CYS A 127 -11.59 4.10 -0.07
C CYS A 127 -12.60 3.01 0.28
N GLU A 128 -13.71 3.36 0.93
CA GLU A 128 -14.70 2.40 1.41
C GLU A 128 -15.29 1.62 0.24
N ARG A 129 -15.77 2.34 -0.78
CA ARG A 129 -16.39 1.71 -1.96
C ARG A 129 -15.43 0.83 -2.73
N VAL A 130 -14.21 1.32 -2.98
CA VAL A 130 -13.20 0.56 -3.75
C VAL A 130 -12.74 -0.66 -2.95
N LEU A 131 -12.52 -0.51 -1.65
CA LEU A 131 -12.03 -1.59 -0.81
C LEU A 131 -13.08 -2.70 -0.65
N ASN A 132 -14.34 -2.36 -0.35
CA ASN A 132 -15.42 -3.34 -0.23
C ASN A 132 -15.58 -4.14 -1.52
N LYS A 133 -15.66 -3.45 -2.67
CA LYS A 133 -15.73 -4.12 -3.97
C LYS A 133 -14.53 -5.03 -4.22
N TYR A 134 -13.32 -4.57 -3.87
CA TYR A 134 -12.10 -5.37 -4.05
C TYR A 134 -12.14 -6.66 -3.21
N LEU A 135 -12.59 -6.58 -1.96
CA LEU A 135 -12.71 -7.76 -1.08
C LEU A 135 -13.81 -8.71 -1.56
N ASP A 136 -14.98 -8.19 -1.96
CA ASP A 136 -16.07 -8.99 -2.53
C ASP A 136 -15.63 -9.75 -3.79
N ASP A 137 -14.90 -9.07 -4.68
CA ASP A 137 -14.39 -9.68 -5.91
C ASP A 137 -13.39 -10.79 -5.60
N LEU A 138 -12.56 -10.63 -4.56
CA LEU A 138 -11.63 -11.68 -4.11
C LEU A 138 -12.38 -12.89 -3.56
N GLU A 139 -13.40 -12.68 -2.73
CA GLU A 139 -14.21 -13.74 -2.16
C GLU A 139 -14.90 -14.56 -3.26
N LYS A 140 -15.48 -13.89 -4.27
CA LYS A 140 -16.11 -14.56 -5.43
C LYS A 140 -15.15 -15.42 -6.24
N THR A 141 -13.87 -15.07 -6.30
CA THR A 141 -12.88 -15.88 -7.03
C THR A 141 -12.51 -17.18 -6.29
N GLY A 142 -12.95 -17.36 -5.04
CA GLY A 142 -12.54 -18.47 -4.17
C GLY A 142 -11.06 -18.43 -3.77
N LYS A 143 -10.33 -17.38 -4.18
CA LYS A 143 -8.93 -17.18 -3.79
C LYS A 143 -8.90 -16.75 -2.34
N LYS A 144 -8.26 -17.55 -1.50
CA LYS A 144 -7.90 -17.10 -0.15
C LYS A 144 -6.94 -15.92 -0.29
N VAL A 145 -7.11 -14.91 0.57
CA VAL A 145 -6.13 -13.83 0.75
C VAL A 145 -5.50 -14.03 2.12
N GLY A 146 -4.19 -13.85 2.23
CA GLY A 146 -3.49 -13.97 3.49
C GLY A 146 -3.85 -12.83 4.44
N PRO A 147 -3.17 -12.73 5.59
CA PRO A 147 -3.30 -11.59 6.48
C PRO A 147 -3.19 -10.25 5.73
N GLY A 148 -4.11 -9.35 6.03
CA GLY A 148 -4.14 -7.99 5.49
C GLY A 148 -3.56 -6.97 6.46
N PHE A 149 -2.80 -6.01 5.95
CA PHE A 149 -2.40 -4.80 6.66
C PHE A 149 -3.08 -3.61 5.99
N PHE A 150 -3.88 -2.86 6.75
CA PHE A 150 -4.67 -1.75 6.24
C PHE A 150 -4.18 -0.45 6.87
N PHE A 151 -3.66 0.46 6.05
CA PHE A 151 -3.28 1.81 6.43
C PHE A 151 -4.37 2.78 5.99
N LEU A 152 -5.13 3.30 6.96
CA LEU A 152 -6.26 4.20 6.74
C LEU A 152 -5.96 5.57 7.33
N ASP A 153 -5.28 6.40 6.55
CA ASP A 153 -4.80 7.73 6.96
C ASP A 153 -5.59 8.87 6.31
N GLN A 154 -6.88 8.99 6.64
CA GLN A 154 -7.71 10.05 6.10
C GLN A 154 -7.27 11.45 6.58
N PHE A 155 -7.38 12.44 5.70
CA PHE A 155 -7.22 13.86 6.05
C PHE A 155 -8.60 14.47 6.35
N GLY A 156 -8.76 15.01 7.57
CA GLY A 156 -9.99 15.68 8.00
C GLY A 156 -11.10 14.72 8.43
N TYR A 157 -11.95 15.17 9.34
CA TYR A 157 -13.18 14.48 9.72
C TYR A 157 -14.31 14.96 8.81
N SER A 158 -15.21 14.05 8.42
CA SER A 158 -16.51 14.39 7.82
C SER A 158 -17.55 14.49 8.92
#